data_AF-A0A803TVH0-F1
#
_entry.id   AF-A0A803TVH0-F1
#
_cell.length_a   1.000
_cell.length_b   1.000
_cell.length_c   1.000
_cell.angle_alpha   90.00
_cell.angle_beta   90.00
_cell.angle_gamma   90.00
#
_symmetry.space_group_name_H-M   'P 1'
#
loop_
_entity.id
_entity.type
_entity.pdbx_description
1 polymer ?
#
loop_
_entity_poly.entity_id
_entity_poly.type
_entity_poly.pdbx_seq_one_letter_code
_entity_poly.pdbx_strand_id
1 'polypeptide(L)'
;MARCWVFLLLPGTVSALFYINKPPMAFEEVSKLAVRQYNLESGAEFLFRKGTTYHSNPWDPKSSQIQSFSVTIQETVCKGNPEVADIDRCDFKPKGV
;
A
#
# COMPACT_ATOMS: atom_id res chain seq x y z
N MET A 1 -68.51 -1.58 2.23
CA MET A 1 -67.40 -1.75 3.19
C MET A 1 -66.80 -3.13 3.00
N ALA A 2 -65.61 -3.25 2.44
CA ALA A 2 -64.72 -4.38 2.65
C ALA A 2 -63.29 -3.90 2.33
N ARG A 3 -62.43 -3.99 3.34
CA ARG A 3 -61.13 -3.31 3.46
C ARG A 3 -60.08 -4.05 2.62
N CYS A 4 -59.40 -3.33 1.72
CA CYS A 4 -58.16 -3.77 1.10
C CYS A 4 -57.10 -4.05 2.17
N TRP A 5 -56.60 -5.28 2.24
CA TRP A 5 -55.37 -5.61 2.96
C TRP A 5 -54.41 -6.24 1.96
N VAL A 6 -53.71 -5.40 1.20
CA VAL A 6 -52.53 -5.82 0.46
C VAL A 6 -51.38 -5.83 1.47
N PHE A 7 -51.01 -7.02 1.95
CA PHE A 7 -49.77 -7.21 2.68
C PHE A 7 -48.61 -7.05 1.69
N LEU A 8 -48.00 -5.87 1.66
CA LEU A 8 -46.71 -5.65 1.02
C LEU A 8 -45.63 -6.37 1.84
N LEU A 9 -45.33 -7.62 1.48
CA LEU A 9 -44.12 -8.30 1.90
C LEU A 9 -42.96 -7.66 1.12
N LEU A 10 -42.26 -6.72 1.76
CA LEU A 10 -40.96 -6.22 1.29
C LEU A 10 -39.92 -7.32 1.53
N PRO A 11 -39.30 -7.92 0.49
CA PRO A 11 -38.14 -8.78 0.71
C PRO A 11 -36.99 -7.89 1.18
N GLY A 12 -36.61 -8.01 2.45
CA GLY A 12 -35.42 -7.38 2.98
C GLY A 12 -34.19 -7.91 2.25
N THR A 13 -33.55 -7.06 1.46
CA THR A 13 -32.27 -7.39 0.82
C THR A 13 -31.19 -7.38 1.90
N VAL A 14 -30.70 -8.55 2.28
CA VAL A 14 -29.49 -8.67 3.10
C VAL A 14 -28.30 -8.31 2.21
N SER A 15 -27.86 -7.07 2.26
CA SER A 15 -26.59 -6.67 1.67
C SER A 15 -25.46 -7.29 2.50
N ALA A 16 -24.90 -8.39 2.04
CA ALA A 16 -23.68 -8.93 2.62
C ALA A 16 -22.55 -7.91 2.41
N LEU A 17 -22.18 -7.20 3.47
CA LEU A 17 -20.96 -6.41 3.50
C LEU A 17 -19.79 -7.39 3.43
N PHE A 18 -19.18 -7.53 2.25
CA PHE A 18 -17.90 -8.20 2.12
C PHE A 18 -16.85 -7.36 2.84
N TYR A 19 -16.67 -7.60 4.14
CA TYR A 19 -15.50 -7.10 4.85
C TYR A 19 -14.27 -7.78 4.24
N ILE A 20 -13.61 -7.09 3.32
CA ILE A 20 -12.30 -7.52 2.81
C ILE A 20 -11.33 -7.38 3.97
N ASN A 21 -11.17 -8.45 4.73
CA ASN A 21 -10.21 -8.53 5.82
C ASN A 21 -8.83 -8.74 5.19
N LYS A 22 -8.23 -7.66 4.69
CA LYS A 22 -6.85 -7.72 4.19
C LYS A 22 -5.93 -8.05 5.37
N PRO A 23 -5.01 -9.02 5.23
CA PRO A 23 -4.10 -9.34 6.32
C PRO A 23 -3.26 -8.11 6.70
N PRO A 24 -2.89 -7.97 7.99
CA PRO A 24 -1.96 -6.95 8.44
C PRO A 24 -0.65 -6.98 7.65
N MET A 25 -0.19 -5.83 7.20
CA MET A 25 0.98 -5.73 6.33
C MET A 25 2.28 -5.81 7.14
N ALA A 26 3.25 -6.59 6.66
CA ALA A 26 4.57 -6.65 7.28
C ALA A 26 5.37 -5.36 7.02
N PHE A 27 6.33 -5.05 7.91
CA PHE A 27 7.20 -3.87 7.74
C PHE A 27 7.94 -3.87 6.39
N GLU A 28 8.35 -5.05 5.93
CA GLU A 28 9.01 -5.21 4.65
C GLU A 28 8.12 -4.78 3.48
N GLU A 29 6.83 -5.12 3.54
CA GLU A 29 5.87 -4.80 2.48
C GLU A 29 5.51 -3.31 2.49
N VAL A 30 5.26 -2.74 3.67
CA VAL A 30 4.91 -1.31 3.79
C VAL A 30 6.09 -0.42 3.38
N SER A 31 7.33 -0.80 3.72
CA SER A 31 8.51 -0.05 3.33
C SER A 31 8.70 -0.08 1.81
N LYS A 32 8.52 -1.23 1.16
CA LYS A 32 8.55 -1.31 -0.32
C LYS A 32 7.45 -0.47 -0.98
N LEU A 33 6.25 -0.46 -0.41
CA LEU A 33 5.17 0.41 -0.89
C LEU A 33 5.50 1.90 -0.75
N ALA A 34 6.10 2.30 0.37
CA ALA A 34 6.53 3.68 0.58
C ALA A 34 7.59 4.10 -0.46
N VAL A 35 8.55 3.23 -0.78
CA VAL A 35 9.55 3.51 -1.84
C VAL A 35 8.89 3.59 -3.21
N ARG A 36 7.93 2.71 -3.52
CA ARG A 36 7.16 2.79 -4.76
C ARG A 36 6.39 4.11 -4.86
N GLN A 37 5.73 4.52 -3.78
CA GLN A 37 5.02 5.80 -3.72
C GLN A 37 5.97 6.98 -3.96
N TYR A 38 7.14 6.98 -3.32
CA TYR A 38 8.16 8.00 -3.55
C TYR A 38 8.60 8.08 -5.01
N ASN A 39 8.78 6.94 -5.69
CA ASN A 39 9.13 6.93 -7.10
C ASN A 39 8.03 7.51 -8.00
N LEU A 40 6.76 7.32 -7.64
CA LEU A 40 5.62 7.89 -8.38
C LEU A 40 5.55 9.42 -8.22
N GLU A 41 5.85 9.90 -7.02
CA GLU A 41 5.69 11.31 -6.67
C GLU A 41 6.94 12.17 -6.95
N SER A 42 8.14 11.58 -6.91
CA SER A 42 9.38 12.35 -7.00
C SER A 42 9.64 12.98 -8.37
N GLY A 43 9.08 12.40 -9.44
CA GLY A 43 9.40 12.80 -10.81
C GLY A 43 10.87 12.57 -11.20
N ALA A 44 11.60 11.77 -10.42
CA ALA A 44 13.01 11.48 -10.68
C ALA A 44 13.18 10.67 -11.97
N GLU A 45 14.28 10.92 -12.68
CA GLU A 45 14.61 10.18 -13.90
C GLU A 45 14.87 8.70 -13.62
N PHE A 46 15.54 8.43 -12.49
CA PHE A 46 15.92 7.09 -12.05
C PHE A 46 15.04 6.66 -10.87
N LEU A 47 14.71 5.37 -10.86
CA LEU A 47 13.98 4.76 -9.76
C LEU A 47 14.88 4.55 -8.56
N PHE A 48 14.30 4.64 -7.38
CA PHE A 48 14.92 4.34 -6.11
C PHE A 48 14.49 2.98 -5.60
N ARG A 49 15.42 2.27 -4.96
CA ARG A 49 15.16 1.00 -4.28
C ARG A 49 15.47 1.13 -2.79
N LYS A 50 14.77 0.35 -1.98
CA LYS A 50 15.02 0.26 -0.55
C LYS A 50 16.47 -0.16 -0.29
N GLY A 51 17.20 0.65 0.47
CA GLY A 51 18.51 0.34 1.02
C GLY A 51 18.40 -0.31 2.40
N THR A 52 19.45 -0.15 3.22
CA THR A 52 19.48 -0.64 4.60
C THR A 52 18.47 0.10 5.47
N THR A 53 17.60 -0.62 6.17
CA THR A 53 16.60 -0.03 7.06
C THR A 53 17.12 0.12 8.48
N TYR A 54 16.92 1.31 9.06
CA TYR A 54 17.11 1.54 10.50
C TYR A 54 15.74 1.70 11.16
N HIS A 55 15.44 0.84 12.11
CA HIS A 55 14.17 0.91 12.84
C HIS A 55 14.31 1.94 13.95
N SER A 56 13.59 3.05 13.86
CA SER A 56 13.46 3.98 14.98
C SER A 56 12.50 3.43 16.04
N ASN A 57 11.45 2.70 15.63
CA ASN A 57 10.45 2.08 16.51
C ASN A 57 10.02 0.69 16.00
N PRO A 58 9.52 -0.20 16.87
CA PRO A 58 8.93 -1.48 16.46
C PRO A 58 7.68 -1.26 15.60
N TRP A 59 7.59 -1.95 14.47
CA TRP A 59 6.38 -1.98 13.63
C TRP A 59 5.32 -2.88 14.28
N ASP A 60 4.09 -2.37 14.42
CA ASP A 60 2.93 -3.13 14.88
C ASP A 60 1.86 -3.21 13.76
N PRO A 61 1.79 -4.31 13.01
CA PRO A 61 0.79 -4.50 11.96
C PRO A 61 -0.67 -4.41 12.45
N LYS A 62 -0.91 -4.59 13.74
CA LYS A 62 -2.25 -4.60 14.34
C LYS A 62 -2.67 -3.24 14.91
N SER A 63 -1.75 -2.28 14.96
CA SER A 63 -2.04 -0.95 15.50
C SER A 63 -3.02 -0.21 14.60
N SER A 64 -4.03 0.40 15.22
CA SER A 64 -4.95 1.32 14.54
C SER A 64 -4.43 2.75 14.47
N GLN A 65 -3.23 3.02 15.01
CA GLN A 65 -2.63 4.34 15.04
C GLN A 65 -1.72 4.56 13.81
N ILE A 66 -1.52 5.83 13.45
CA ILE A 66 -0.52 6.21 12.45
C ILE A 66 0.86 5.83 12.98
N GLN A 67 1.61 5.07 12.20
CA GLN A 67 2.97 4.64 12.53
C GLN A 67 3.97 5.36 11.63
N SER A 68 4.97 5.99 12.25
CA SER A 68 6.08 6.62 11.55
C SER A 68 7.28 5.69 11.51
N PHE A 69 7.94 5.61 10.36
CA PHE A 69 9.16 4.85 10.17
C PHE A 69 10.10 5.57 9.21
N SER A 70 11.39 5.26 9.30
CA SER A 70 12.41 5.76 8.39
C SER A 70 12.87 4.65 7.46
N VAL A 71 13.03 4.97 6.18
CA VAL A 71 13.59 4.07 5.19
C VAL A 71 14.70 4.79 4.44
N THR A 72 15.86 4.16 4.33
CA THR A 72 16.90 4.64 3.42
C THR A 72 16.59 4.09 2.04
N ILE A 73 16.66 4.96 1.04
CA ILE A 73 16.50 4.60 -0.37
C ILE A 73 17.78 4.96 -1.11
N GLN A 74 18.06 4.25 -2.19
CA GLN A 74 19.22 4.50 -3.03
C GLN A 74 18.82 4.48 -4.51
N GLU A 75 19.38 5.41 -5.27
CA GLU A 75 19.17 5.52 -6.72
C GLU A 75 19.63 4.25 -7.46
N THR A 76 18.85 3.83 -8.44
CA THR A 76 19.12 2.65 -9.28
C THR A 76 19.46 3.06 -10.71
N VAL A 77 19.89 2.08 -11.52
CA VAL A 77 20.09 2.28 -12.96
C VAL A 77 18.78 2.26 -13.76
N CYS A 78 17.68 1.84 -13.16
CA CYS A 78 16.39 1.74 -13.83
C CYS A 78 15.74 3.10 -14.03
N LYS A 79 15.14 3.29 -15.20
CA LYS A 79 14.27 4.41 -15.54
C LYS A 79 12.88 3.89 -15.91
N GLY A 80 11.87 4.75 -15.84
CA GLY A 80 10.53 4.47 -16.38
C GLY A 80 9.43 4.46 -15.32
N ASN A 81 8.29 3.84 -15.66
CA ASN A 81 7.10 3.88 -14.80
C ASN A 81 7.30 2.99 -13.55
N PRO A 82 7.25 3.54 -12.32
CA PRO A 82 7.38 2.78 -11.07
C PRO A 82 6.25 1.77 -10.84
N GLU A 83 5.11 1.93 -11.50
CA GLU A 83 3.98 0.99 -11.43
C GLU A 83 4.29 -0.32 -12.15
N VAL A 84 5.03 -0.23 -13.26
CA VAL A 84 5.32 -1.34 -14.16
C VAL A 84 6.68 -1.99 -13.87
N ALA A 85 7.67 -1.19 -13.44
CA ALA A 85 9.02 -1.67 -13.19
C ALA A 85 9.10 -2.61 -11.98
N ASP A 86 9.89 -3.68 -12.11
CA ASP A 86 10.30 -4.52 -10.98
C ASP A 86 11.52 -3.89 -10.29
N ILE A 87 11.25 -2.94 -9.39
CA ILE A 87 12.25 -2.13 -8.68
C ILE A 87 13.26 -3.02 -7.91
N ASP A 88 12.84 -4.19 -7.43
CA ASP A 88 13.72 -5.09 -6.66
C ASP A 88 14.80 -5.77 -7.54
N ARG A 89 14.64 -5.75 -8.86
CA ARG A 89 15.63 -6.25 -9.83
C ARG A 89 16.54 -5.16 -10.39
N CYS A 90 16.33 -3.91 -9.98
CA CYS A 90 17.14 -2.80 -10.41
C CYS A 90 18.44 -2.75 -9.62
N ASP A 91 19.56 -2.78 -10.34
CA ASP A 91 20.88 -2.61 -9.74
C ASP A 91 21.04 -1.18 -9.23
N PHE A 92 21.73 -1.04 -8.09
CA PHE A 92 22.07 0.27 -7.56
C PHE A 92 23.05 0.98 -8.49
N LYS A 93 22.85 2.29 -8.65
CA LYS A 93 23.75 3.12 -9.43
C LYS A 93 25.03 3.35 -8.62
N PRO A 94 26.23 3.16 -9.21
CA PRO A 94 27.48 3.42 -8.51
C PRO A 94 27.56 4.92 -8.17
N LYS A 95 27.79 5.24 -6.88
CA LYS A 95 27.74 6.62 -6.35
C LYS A 95 26.40 7.33 -6.58
N GLY A 96 25.30 6.57 -6.67
CA GLY A 96 23.95 7.13 -6.63
C GLY A 96 23.76 8.00 -5.39
N VAL A 97 23.01 9.08 -5.55
CA VAL A 97 22.66 10.01 -4.46
C VAL A 97 21.69 9.34 -3.48
#